data_AF-A0A3M8DN06-F1
#
_entry.id   AF-A0A3M8DN06-F1
#
_cell.length_a   1.000
_cell.length_b   1.000
_cell.length_c   1.000
_cell.angle_alpha   90.00
_cell.angle_beta   90.00
_cell.angle_gamma   90.00
#
_symmetry.space_group_name_H-M   'P 1'
#
loop_
_entity.id
_entity.type
_entity.pdbx_description
1 polymer ?
#
loop_
_entity_poly.entity_id
_entity_poly.type
_entity_poly.pdbx_seq_one_letter_code
_entity_poly.pdbx_strand_id
1 'polypeptide(L)' 'MFWVVWAVVGIVVWIVMNTWLTGQKDMWWASLIATLVGTWLGDFLLGDWAWMLAGFNVIAGIIGGVVFNWLWGLLRKQSS' A
#
# COMPACT_ATOMS: atom_id res chain seq x y z
N MET A 1 -8.85 -12.74 -10.52
CA MET A 1 -9.46 -11.40 -10.44
C MET A 1 -8.92 -10.64 -9.22
N PHE A 2 -8.94 -11.24 -8.02
CA PHE A 2 -8.28 -10.73 -6.81
C PHE A 2 -6.88 -10.13 -7.03
N TRP A 3 -5.93 -10.93 -7.55
CA TRP A 3 -4.53 -10.50 -7.75
C TRP A 3 -4.37 -9.27 -8.64
N VAL A 4 -5.26 -9.08 -9.62
CA VAL A 4 -5.23 -7.91 -10.50
C VAL A 4 -5.71 -6.67 -9.75
N VAL A 5 -6.82 -6.79 -9.01
CA VAL A 5 -7.36 -5.67 -8.21
C VAL A 5 -6.38 -5.28 -7.10
N TRP A 6 -5.83 -6.26 -6.40
CA TRP A 6 -4.80 -6.05 -5.39
C TRP A 6 -3.59 -5.28 -5.96
N ALA A 7 -3.03 -5.74 -7.09
CA ALA A 7 -1.89 -5.07 -7.71
C ALA A 7 -2.23 -3.63 -8.14
N VAL A 8 -3.40 -3.42 -8.74
CA VAL A 8 -3.86 -2.08 -9.15
C VAL A 8 -4.03 -1.16 -7.94
N VAL A 9 -4.72 -1.60 -6.89
CA VAL A 9 -4.92 -0.79 -5.67
C VAL A 9 -3.58 -0.49 -5.00
N GLY A 10 -2.70 -1.48 -4.86
CA GLY A 10 -1.40 -1.29 -4.26
C GLY A 10 -0.50 -0.32 -5.03
N ILE A 11 -0.51 -0.36 -6.36
CA ILE A 11 0.21 0.60 -7.20
C ILE A 11 -0.36 2.00 -7.04
N VAL A 12 -1.69 2.16 -7.05
CA VAL A 12 -2.35 3.46 -6.86
C VAL A 12 -1.98 4.07 -5.50
N VAL A 13 -2.09 3.28 -4.43
CA VAL A 13 -1.72 3.70 -3.07
C VAL A 13 -0.24 4.07 -3.00
N TRP A 14 0.63 3.27 -3.64
CA TRP A 14 2.06 3.55 -3.67
C TRP A 14 2.37 4.89 -4.35
N ILE A 15 1.78 5.17 -5.52
CA ILE A 15 1.98 6.43 -6.24
C ILE A 15 1.50 7.62 -5.39
N VAL A 16 0.31 7.52 -4.80
CA VAL A 16 -0.25 8.59 -3.96
C VAL A 16 0.62 8.84 -2.73
N MET A 17 1.01 7.78 -2.02
CA MET A 17 1.83 7.91 -0.82
C MET A 17 3.23 8.40 -1.13
N ASN A 18 3.83 7.94 -2.24
CA ASN A 18 5.17 8.39 -2.60
C ASN A 18 5.17 9.85 -3.06
N THR A 19 4.17 10.29 -3.82
CA THR A 19 4.03 11.71 -4.18
C THR A 19 3.81 12.58 -2.94
N TRP A 20 3.02 12.11 -1.97
CA TRP A 20 2.75 12.82 -0.72
C TRP A 20 3.96 12.87 0.24
N LEU A 21 4.71 11.77 0.39
CA LEU A 21 5.83 11.66 1.33
C LEU A 21 7.16 12.20 0.78
N THR A 22 7.44 12.05 -0.52
CA THR A 22 8.77 12.36 -1.10
C THR A 22 8.77 13.48 -2.13
N GLY A 23 7.61 14.09 -2.44
CA GLY A 23 7.56 15.27 -3.30
C GLY A 23 8.00 15.02 -4.75
N GLN A 24 7.65 13.84 -5.29
CA GLN A 24 7.78 13.39 -6.70
C GLN A 24 9.12 12.78 -7.16
N LYS A 25 10.24 12.87 -6.43
CA LYS A 25 11.56 12.51 -7.03
C LYS A 25 12.11 11.12 -6.75
N ASP A 26 11.70 10.45 -5.66
CA ASP A 26 12.26 9.14 -5.30
C ASP A 26 11.18 8.05 -5.32
N MET A 27 10.79 7.60 -6.51
CA MET A 27 9.99 6.36 -6.66
C MET A 27 10.86 5.14 -6.41
N TRP A 28 10.98 4.75 -5.14
CA TRP A 28 11.85 3.66 -4.72
C TRP A 28 11.11 2.31 -4.75
N TRP A 29 11.63 1.33 -5.49
CA TRP A 29 11.01 0.00 -5.68
C TRP A 29 10.73 -0.78 -4.38
N ALA A 30 11.59 -0.67 -3.36
CA ALA A 30 11.32 -1.26 -2.04
C ALA A 30 10.07 -0.70 -1.35
N SER A 31 9.73 0.58 -1.55
CA SER A 31 8.48 1.15 -1.02
C SER A 31 7.25 0.62 -1.76
N LEU A 32 7.38 0.27 -3.05
CA LEU A 32 6.32 -0.43 -3.79
C LEU A 32 6.07 -1.80 -3.19
N ILE A 33 7.13 -2.58 -2.92
CA ILE A 33 7.02 -3.90 -2.30
C ILE A 33 6.38 -3.79 -0.91
N ALA A 34 6.83 -2.84 -0.08
CA ALA A 34 6.23 -2.60 1.23
C ALA A 34 4.74 -2.25 1.14
N THR A 35 4.35 -1.42 0.16
CA THR A 35 2.95 -1.03 -0.06
C THR A 35 2.11 -2.21 -0.55
N LEU A 36 2.63 -3.03 -1.47
CA LEU A 36 1.95 -4.23 -1.98
C LEU A 36 1.74 -5.25 -0.86
N VAL A 37 2.76 -5.49 -0.04
CA VAL A 37 2.65 -6.35 1.15
C VAL A 37 1.63 -5.76 2.12
N GLY A 38 1.69 -4.44 2.39
CA GLY A 38 0.75 -3.77 3.28
C GLY A 38 -0.70 -3.85 2.80
N THR A 39 -0.95 -3.68 1.51
CA THR A 39 -2.31 -3.79 0.94
C THR A 39 -2.85 -5.20 0.98
N TRP A 40 -2.01 -6.21 0.78
CA TRP A 40 -2.40 -7.60 0.95
C TRP A 40 -2.67 -7.93 2.42
N LEU A 41 -1.80 -7.48 3.32
CA LEU A 41 -1.92 -7.72 4.75
C LEU A 41 -3.12 -6.99 5.36
N GLY A 42 -3.43 -5.79 4.88
CA GLY A 42 -4.59 -5.00 5.31
C GLY A 42 -5.89 -5.72 5.01
N ASP A 43 -6.04 -6.22 3.78
CA ASP A 43 -7.16 -7.07 3.37
C ASP A 43 -7.27 -8.34 4.22
N PHE A 44 -6.16 -9.06 4.39
CA PHE A 44 -6.13 -10.29 5.19
C PHE A 44 -6.48 -10.08 6.67
N LEU A 45 -6.00 -9.00 7.29
CA LEU A 45 -6.18 -8.75 8.73
C LEU A 45 -7.50 -8.08 9.07
N LEU A 46 -7.93 -7.11 8.27
CA LEU A 46 -9.18 -6.39 8.51
C LEU A 46 -10.39 -7.14 7.95
N GLY A 47 -10.15 -8.11 7.06
CA GLY A 47 -11.15 -9.00 6.51
C GLY A 47 -12.18 -8.28 5.64
N ASP A 48 -13.25 -8.98 5.33
CA ASP A 48 -14.23 -8.61 4.32
C ASP A 48 -15.50 -8.04 4.97
N TRP A 49 -15.62 -6.71 5.00
CA TRP A 49 -16.74 -6.07 5.72
C TRP A 49 -17.39 -4.89 5.00
N ALA A 50 -16.64 -3.98 4.38
CA ALA A 50 -17.21 -2.76 3.79
C ALA A 50 -17.26 -2.81 2.26
N TRP A 51 -16.11 -2.68 1.60
CA TRP A 51 -16.08 -2.48 0.16
C TRP A 51 -15.11 -3.43 -0.51
N MET A 52 -15.68 -4.52 -1.03
CA MET A 52 -14.96 -5.56 -1.75
C MET A 52 -15.12 -5.37 -3.25
N LEU A 53 -14.00 -5.45 -3.97
CA LEU A 53 -13.96 -5.46 -5.42
C LEU A 53 -13.23 -6.72 -5.88
N ALA A 54 -13.97 -7.59 -6.58
CA ALA A 54 -13.50 -8.90 -7.06
C ALA A 54 -12.80 -9.78 -6.00
N GLY A 55 -13.30 -9.75 -4.76
CA GLY A 55 -12.78 -10.53 -3.63
C GLY A 55 -11.71 -9.83 -2.80
N PHE A 56 -11.37 -8.57 -3.11
CA PHE A 56 -10.39 -7.77 -2.36
C PHE A 56 -11.08 -6.59 -1.69
N ASN A 57 -10.94 -6.44 -0.38
CA ASN A 57 -11.41 -5.30 0.38
C ASN A 57 -10.50 -4.09 0.13
N VAL A 58 -10.96 -3.21 -0.76
CA VAL A 58 -10.20 -2.05 -1.24
C VAL A 58 -9.85 -1.10 -0.09
N ILE A 59 -10.78 -0.89 0.85
CA ILE A 59 -10.58 0.03 1.98
C ILE A 59 -9.52 -0.53 2.92
N ALA A 60 -9.66 -1.80 3.29
CA ALA A 60 -8.69 -2.49 4.14
C ALA A 60 -7.29 -2.50 3.52
N GLY A 61 -7.21 -2.78 2.21
CA GLY A 61 -5.98 -2.73 1.45
C GLY A 61 -5.35 -1.34 1.42
N ILE A 62 -6.13 -0.27 1.19
CA ILE A 62 -5.61 1.11 1.23
C ILE A 62 -5.00 1.41 2.60
N ILE A 63 -5.70 1.10 3.69
CA ILE A 63 -5.21 1.35 5.05
C ILE A 63 -3.89 0.62 5.27
N GLY A 64 -3.82 -0.68 4.97
CA GLY A 64 -2.61 -1.47 5.13
C GLY A 64 -1.44 -0.95 4.28
N GLY A 65 -1.69 -0.55 3.03
CA GLY A 65 -0.68 0.04 2.16
C GLY A 65 -0.13 1.37 2.67
N VAL A 66 -1.03 2.25 3.14
CA VAL A 66 -0.65 3.55 3.71
C VAL A 66 0.24 3.34 4.95
N VAL A 67 -0.18 2.48 5.87
CA VAL A 67 0.56 2.22 7.12
C VAL A 67 1.95 1.65 6.80
N PHE A 68 2.06 0.63 5.94
CA PHE A 68 3.34 0.02 5.61
C PHE A 68 4.27 0.96 4.85
N ASN A 69 3.74 1.74 3.90
CA ASN A 69 4.55 2.70 3.16
C ASN A 69 5.05 3.83 4.08
N TRP A 70 4.21 4.29 5.00
CA TRP A 70 4.63 5.23 6.04
C TRP A 70 5.70 4.64 6.97
N LEU A 71 5.53 3.40 7.41
CA LEU A 71 6.51 2.68 8.25
C LEU A 71 7.86 2.55 7.54
N TRP A 72 7.84 2.24 6.25
CA TRP A 72 9.03 2.23 5.40
C TRP A 72 9.70 3.61 5.32
N GLY A 73 8.90 4.67 5.17
CA GLY A 73 9.38 6.05 5.20
C GLY A 73 10.08 6.42 6.50
N LEU A 74 9.59 5.94 7.65
CA LEU A 74 10.26 6.12 8.95
C LEU A 74 11.59 5.37 9.02
N LEU A 75 11.62 4.10 8.61
CA LEU A 75 12.85 3.29 8.59
C LEU A 75 13.93 3.95 7.73
N ARG A 76 13.55 4.51 6.57
CA ARG A 76 14.49 5.21 5.69
C ARG A 76 15.07 6.48 6.34
N LYS A 77 14.27 7.24 7.09
CA LYS A 77 14.74 8.42 7.82
C LYS A 77 15.74 8.06 8.93
N GLN A 78 15.56 6.92 9.59
CA GLN A 78 16.46 6.48 10.67
C GLN A 78 17.81 5.95 10.17
N SER A 79 17.88 5.49 8.91
CA SER A 79 19.11 4.96 8.31
C SER A 79 20.00 6.02 7.64
N SER A 80 19.57 7.28 7.61
CA SER A 80 20.31 8.44 7.08
C SER A 80 20.93 9.26 8.21
#